data_AF-A0A1F4ATC9-F1
#
_entry.id   AF-A0A1F4ATC9-F1
#
_cell.length_a   1.000
_cell.length_b   1.000
_cell.length_c   1.000
_cell.angle_alpha   90.00
_cell.angle_beta   90.00
_cell.angle_gamma   90.00
#
_symmetry.space_group_name_H-M   'P 1'
#
loop_
_entity.id
_entity.type
_entity.pdbx_description
1 polymer ?
#
loop_
_entity_poly.entity_id
_entity_poly.type
_entity_poly.pdbx_seq_one_letter_code
_entity_poly.pdbx_strand_id
1 'polypeptide(L)'
;MKNFFIAVALSAVLVACSDKQEPTGKAEAAKPIGDVNAGKIIAEKSCKTCHGLDGKGVAPAIPHLAAQRARYLLASLIEYKNRQRTHAALRDLTRDMSDADMRNIAAYYAAQPPVVNAAASDVKHSSAYEAGKKLAAACTQCHGADGNSTVPGTPSLAGQQPHYLVAAIQEYHQAERATPAMKGILGNASKLELENLALYFAAQTPVKRTDKNHGGNPKAGEPLTAMCGGCHGTRGVSADAATPSLAGQDAEYLIRSTKSYRTIRKNWGMQRYVAGLSDKEVEDIAAFYATQEPRAADKVPTSTEELAEKCNRCHDHENPGMAAPKMRGQDKDYLVMALRAYRDGKRESSTMHRMSSPYSNAIIESLAAWYATQPAK
;
A
#
# COMPACT_ATOMS: atom_id res chain seq x y z
N MET A 1 -70.18 19.05 30.44
CA MET A 1 -69.52 17.88 29.83
C MET A 1 -68.01 18.11 29.86
N LYS A 2 -67.29 17.11 30.38
CA LYS A 2 -65.85 16.99 30.62
C LYS A 2 -64.95 17.73 29.62
N ASN A 3 -63.88 18.36 30.10
CA ASN A 3 -62.53 17.88 29.82
C ASN A 3 -61.53 18.36 30.89
N PHE A 4 -60.78 17.37 31.39
CA PHE A 4 -59.76 17.40 32.43
C PHE A 4 -58.35 17.52 31.80
N PHE A 5 -57.36 17.88 32.63
CA PHE A 5 -55.93 17.48 32.65
C PHE A 5 -55.07 18.70 33.03
N ILE A 6 -54.92 18.97 34.33
CA ILE A 6 -53.87 18.48 35.26
C ILE A 6 -52.48 19.00 34.86
N ALA A 7 -52.09 20.09 35.53
CA ALA A 7 -50.72 20.60 35.61
C ALA A 7 -50.00 19.89 36.77
N VAL A 8 -48.83 19.31 36.50
CA VAL A 8 -47.93 18.79 37.53
C VAL A 8 -46.70 19.71 37.60
N ALA A 9 -46.51 20.27 38.79
CA ALA A 9 -45.38 21.10 39.18
C ALA A 9 -44.07 20.30 39.20
N LEU A 10 -42.99 20.89 38.69
CA LEU A 10 -41.63 20.37 38.84
C LEU A 10 -40.88 21.28 39.83
N SER A 11 -40.66 20.77 41.03
CA SER A 11 -39.89 21.44 42.09
C SER A 11 -38.45 20.88 42.15
N ALA A 12 -37.51 21.82 42.11
CA ALA A 12 -36.34 21.97 42.97
C ALA A 12 -35.19 20.92 43.01
N VAL A 13 -34.01 21.42 42.59
CA VAL A 13 -32.70 21.42 43.28
C VAL A 13 -32.01 20.09 43.56
N LEU A 14 -30.81 19.91 42.97
CA LEU A 14 -29.64 19.37 43.66
C LEU A 14 -28.35 20.04 43.14
N VAL A 15 -27.74 20.84 44.00
CA VAL A 15 -26.32 21.21 43.97
C VAL A 15 -25.57 20.17 44.80
N ALA A 16 -24.54 19.54 44.24
CA ALA A 16 -23.48 18.89 45.01
C ALA A 16 -22.17 18.94 44.21
N CYS A 17 -21.18 19.62 44.80
CA CYS A 17 -19.80 19.66 44.32
C CYS A 17 -19.02 18.44 44.80
N SER A 18 -18.06 18.03 43.98
CA SER A 18 -16.79 17.38 44.32
C SER A 18 -16.82 15.92 44.79
N ASP A 19 -16.34 15.03 43.91
CA ASP A 19 -15.19 14.19 44.25
C ASP A 19 -14.35 13.92 42.98
N LYS A 20 -13.10 14.39 43.00
CA LYS A 20 -12.09 14.00 42.02
C LYS A 20 -11.63 12.59 42.39
N GLN A 21 -12.11 11.60 41.66
CA GLN A 21 -11.63 10.24 41.78
C GLN A 21 -10.26 10.15 41.10
N GLU A 22 -9.18 10.16 41.89
CA GLU A 22 -7.86 9.79 41.41
C GLU A 22 -7.87 8.34 40.89
N PRO A 23 -7.16 8.03 39.78
CA PRO A 23 -7.10 6.68 39.26
C PRO A 23 -6.11 5.87 40.10
N THR A 24 -6.54 5.38 41.26
CA THR A 24 -5.79 4.35 42.00
C THR A 24 -6.06 2.98 41.37
N GLY A 25 -5.46 2.76 40.20
CA GLY A 25 -5.38 1.46 39.57
C GLY A 25 -3.95 1.21 39.13
N LYS A 26 -3.13 0.63 40.01
CA LYS A 26 -1.90 -0.03 39.56
C LYS A 26 -2.34 -1.09 38.55
N ALA A 27 -1.88 -0.99 37.31
CA ALA A 27 -2.10 -2.03 36.32
C ALA A 27 -1.59 -3.35 36.90
N GLU A 28 -2.51 -4.25 37.22
CA GLU A 28 -2.20 -5.59 37.71
C GLU A 28 -1.42 -6.29 36.59
N ALA A 29 -0.21 -6.77 36.90
CA ALA A 29 0.62 -7.45 35.93
C ALA A 29 -0.15 -8.66 35.37
N ALA A 30 -0.40 -8.66 34.06
CA ALA A 30 -1.15 -9.71 33.40
C ALA A 30 -0.54 -11.10 33.74
N LYS A 31 -1.38 -12.03 34.18
CA LYS A 31 -0.97 -13.41 34.50
C LYS A 31 -0.19 -13.99 33.31
N PRO A 32 1.00 -14.59 33.53
CA PRO A 32 1.79 -15.18 32.45
C PRO A 32 0.96 -16.19 31.67
N ILE A 33 0.98 -16.10 30.34
CA ILE A 33 0.18 -16.97 29.47
C ILE A 33 0.64 -18.44 29.50
N GLY A 34 1.83 -18.71 30.02
CA GLY A 34 2.47 -20.02 30.12
C GLY A 34 3.73 -20.00 31.01
N ASP A 35 4.32 -21.16 31.22
CA ASP A 35 5.56 -21.36 31.97
C ASP A 35 6.79 -21.08 31.08
N VAL A 36 7.55 -20.05 31.45
CA VAL A 36 8.76 -19.59 30.73
C VAL A 36 9.87 -20.64 30.73
N ASN A 37 10.05 -21.39 31.83
CA ASN A 37 11.10 -22.40 31.94
C ASN A 37 10.76 -23.63 31.09
N ALA A 38 9.51 -24.08 31.12
CA ALA A 38 9.05 -25.13 30.22
C ALA A 38 9.17 -24.69 28.74
N GLY A 39 8.86 -23.42 28.46
CA GLY A 39 9.00 -22.84 27.12
C GLY A 39 10.45 -22.83 26.63
N LYS A 40 11.40 -22.50 27.50
CA LYS A 40 12.84 -22.53 27.19
C LYS A 40 13.30 -23.92 26.76
N ILE A 41 12.91 -24.98 27.46
CA ILE A 41 13.28 -26.36 27.14
C ILE A 41 12.80 -26.73 25.73
N ILE A 42 11.56 -26.37 25.39
CA ILE A 42 11.00 -26.63 24.05
C ILE A 42 11.73 -25.78 23.00
N ALA A 43 12.00 -24.51 23.30
CA ALA A 43 12.73 -23.62 22.40
C ALA A 43 14.15 -24.15 22.08
N GLU A 44 14.85 -24.68 23.09
CA GLU A 44 16.17 -25.32 22.95
C GLU A 44 16.17 -26.54 22.03
N LYS A 45 15.11 -27.33 22.08
CA LYS A 45 14.98 -28.55 21.28
C LYS A 45 14.51 -28.25 19.85
N SER A 46 13.57 -27.32 19.69
CA SER A 46 12.71 -27.25 18.51
C SER A 46 12.78 -25.93 17.76
N CYS A 47 13.24 -24.84 18.38
CA CYS A 47 13.14 -23.49 17.80
C CYS A 47 14.50 -22.83 17.55
N LYS A 48 15.49 -23.08 18.43
CA LYS A 48 16.76 -22.35 18.47
C LYS A 48 17.54 -22.40 17.17
N THR A 49 17.43 -23.49 16.41
CA THR A 49 18.18 -23.69 15.16
C THR A 49 17.89 -22.59 14.15
N CYS A 50 16.66 -22.08 14.12
CA CYS A 50 16.28 -20.99 13.23
C CYS A 50 16.15 -19.66 13.97
N HIS A 51 15.57 -19.65 15.17
CA HIS A 51 15.23 -18.40 15.86
C HIS A 51 16.28 -17.93 16.86
N GLY A 52 17.30 -18.74 17.17
CA GLY A 52 18.16 -18.53 18.33
C GLY A 52 17.38 -18.72 19.64
N LEU A 53 18.09 -18.93 20.75
CA LEU A 53 17.44 -18.90 22.07
C LEU A 53 17.10 -17.50 22.53
N ASP A 54 17.93 -16.54 22.12
CA ASP A 54 17.67 -15.12 22.31
C ASP A 54 16.63 -14.56 21.34
N GLY A 55 16.02 -15.42 20.50
CA GLY A 55 14.91 -15.07 19.61
C GLY A 55 15.23 -14.08 18.50
N LYS A 56 16.51 -13.89 18.15
CA LYS A 56 16.95 -12.94 17.11
C LYS A 56 16.85 -13.44 15.69
N GLY A 57 16.48 -14.69 15.44
CA GLY A 57 16.63 -15.26 14.09
C GLY A 57 18.10 -15.41 13.70
N VAL A 58 18.43 -16.47 12.99
CA VAL A 58 19.84 -16.76 12.63
C VAL A 58 20.20 -16.35 11.20
N ALA A 59 19.21 -15.94 10.40
CA ALA A 59 19.38 -15.59 8.99
C ALA A 59 18.30 -14.61 8.53
N PRO A 60 18.51 -13.90 7.40
CA PRO A 60 17.50 -13.02 6.80
C PRO A 60 16.19 -13.77 6.55
N ALA A 61 15.07 -13.04 6.64
CA ALA A 61 13.70 -13.55 6.54
C ALA A 61 13.26 -14.48 7.69
N ILE A 62 14.13 -14.84 8.63
CA ILE A 62 13.74 -15.52 9.86
C ILE A 62 13.31 -14.46 10.88
N PRO A 63 12.03 -14.48 11.34
CA PRO A 63 11.55 -13.43 12.21
C PRO A 63 12.19 -13.48 13.60
N HIS A 64 12.39 -12.29 14.16
CA HIS A 64 12.65 -12.08 15.57
C HIS A 64 11.40 -12.44 16.38
N LEU A 65 11.57 -13.38 17.32
CA LEU A 65 10.54 -13.78 18.27
C LEU A 65 10.70 -13.05 19.61
N ALA A 66 11.90 -12.56 19.92
CA ALA A 66 12.20 -11.92 21.19
C ALA A 66 11.40 -10.63 21.40
N ALA A 67 10.91 -10.45 22.64
CA ALA A 67 10.02 -9.36 23.05
C ALA A 67 8.73 -9.20 22.23
N GLN A 68 8.43 -10.16 21.35
CA GLN A 68 7.19 -10.16 20.59
C GLN A 68 6.02 -10.45 21.53
N ARG A 69 4.82 -10.00 21.13
CA ARG A 69 3.63 -10.17 21.95
C ARG A 69 3.31 -11.64 22.13
N ALA A 70 3.20 -12.08 23.38
CA ALA A 70 2.90 -13.46 23.73
C ALA A 70 1.61 -13.95 23.05
N ARG A 71 0.56 -13.10 22.97
CA ARG A 71 -0.68 -13.41 22.24
C ARG A 71 -0.48 -13.61 20.73
N TYR A 72 0.41 -12.84 20.11
CA TYR A 72 0.70 -12.96 18.68
C TYR A 72 1.49 -14.23 18.38
N LEU A 73 2.47 -14.54 19.24
CA LEU A 73 3.24 -15.77 19.12
C LEU A 73 2.34 -16.99 19.26
N LEU A 74 1.45 -17.01 20.28
CA LEU A 74 0.48 -18.08 20.47
C LEU A 74 -0.46 -18.21 19.27
N ALA A 75 -1.06 -17.10 18.81
CA ALA A 75 -1.93 -17.10 17.64
C ALA A 75 -1.21 -17.64 16.40
N SER A 76 0.03 -17.22 16.16
CA SER A 76 0.85 -17.70 15.04
C SER A 76 1.10 -19.20 15.10
N LEU A 77 1.42 -19.76 16.27
CA LEU A 77 1.64 -21.21 16.45
C LEU A 77 0.36 -22.00 16.17
N ILE A 78 -0.79 -21.51 16.65
CA ILE A 78 -2.11 -22.10 16.39
C ILE A 78 -2.44 -22.04 14.89
N GLU A 79 -2.19 -20.91 14.23
CA GLU A 79 -2.40 -20.75 12.78
C GLU A 79 -1.54 -21.72 11.96
N TYR A 80 -0.29 -21.98 12.37
CA TYR A 80 0.55 -22.99 11.72
C TYR A 80 -0.01 -24.41 11.94
N LYS A 81 -0.37 -24.76 13.19
CA LYS A 81 -0.97 -26.07 13.52
C LYS A 81 -2.25 -26.32 12.71
N ASN A 82 -3.08 -25.29 12.58
CA ASN A 82 -4.36 -25.35 11.85
C ASN A 82 -4.21 -25.12 10.34
N ARG A 83 -2.99 -24.94 9.83
CA ARG A 83 -2.68 -24.71 8.40
C ARG A 83 -3.26 -23.41 7.82
N GLN A 84 -3.64 -22.46 8.67
CA GLN A 84 -4.05 -21.11 8.28
C GLN A 84 -2.85 -20.26 7.87
N ARG A 85 -1.65 -20.58 8.38
CA ARG A 85 -0.38 -19.97 7.97
C ARG A 85 0.49 -20.99 7.24
N THR A 86 1.02 -20.59 6.09
CA THR A 86 1.78 -21.45 5.18
C THR A 86 3.27 -21.40 5.49
N HIS A 87 3.82 -22.50 6.04
CA HIS A 87 5.27 -22.79 6.08
C HIS A 87 5.47 -24.26 6.48
N ALA A 88 6.02 -25.11 5.59
CA ALA A 88 6.06 -26.56 5.80
C ALA A 88 6.75 -26.94 7.12
N ALA A 89 7.97 -26.42 7.34
CA ALA A 89 8.73 -26.74 8.56
C ALA A 89 8.01 -26.33 9.87
N LEU A 90 7.27 -25.22 9.87
CA LEU A 90 6.57 -24.76 11.08
C LEU A 90 5.26 -25.52 11.29
N ARG A 91 4.60 -25.96 10.20
CA ARG A 91 3.45 -26.86 10.29
C ARG A 91 3.85 -28.21 10.86
N ASP A 92 4.95 -28.78 10.40
CA ASP A 92 5.46 -30.06 10.92
C ASP A 92 5.87 -29.95 12.38
N LEU A 93 6.52 -28.84 12.76
CA LEU A 93 6.92 -28.58 14.14
C LEU A 93 5.73 -28.43 15.10
N THR A 94 4.66 -27.77 14.65
CA THR A 94 3.51 -27.43 15.49
C THR A 94 2.41 -28.49 15.51
N ARG A 95 2.44 -29.44 14.57
CA ARG A 95 1.41 -30.48 14.41
C ARG A 95 1.08 -31.20 15.71
N ASP A 96 2.13 -31.61 16.43
CA ASP A 96 2.04 -32.48 17.60
C ASP A 96 2.23 -31.69 18.93
N MET A 97 2.29 -30.34 18.88
CA MET A 97 2.41 -29.50 20.07
C MET A 97 1.09 -29.42 20.83
N SER A 98 1.13 -29.52 22.16
CA SER A 98 -0.03 -29.25 23.01
C SER A 98 -0.31 -27.75 23.13
N ASP A 99 -1.51 -27.39 23.57
CA ASP A 99 -1.85 -25.99 23.86
C ASP A 99 -0.96 -25.39 24.95
N ALA A 100 -0.55 -26.21 25.93
CA ALA A 100 0.40 -25.82 26.96
C ALA A 100 1.78 -25.55 26.36
N ASP A 101 2.28 -26.40 25.46
CA ASP A 101 3.56 -26.18 24.78
C ASP A 101 3.58 -24.86 24.01
N MET A 102 2.54 -24.60 23.21
CA MET A 102 2.45 -23.36 22.44
C MET A 102 2.40 -22.11 23.33
N ARG A 103 1.68 -22.18 24.45
CA ARG A 103 1.63 -21.10 25.46
C ARG A 103 2.97 -20.88 26.14
N ASN A 104 3.67 -21.96 26.50
CA ASN A 104 4.98 -21.92 27.14
C ASN A 104 6.04 -21.32 26.20
N ILE A 105 6.08 -21.75 24.94
CA ILE A 105 6.96 -21.18 23.90
C ILE A 105 6.70 -19.67 23.73
N ALA A 106 5.42 -19.29 23.62
CA ALA A 106 5.03 -17.90 23.47
C ALA A 106 5.41 -17.05 24.69
N ALA A 107 5.26 -17.57 25.91
CA ALA A 107 5.70 -16.91 27.13
C ALA A 107 7.23 -16.74 27.17
N TYR A 108 7.99 -17.78 26.78
CA TYR A 108 9.45 -17.74 26.78
C TYR A 108 10.03 -16.68 25.85
N TYR A 109 9.60 -16.65 24.58
CA TYR A 109 10.11 -15.68 23.62
C TYR A 109 9.64 -14.25 23.91
N ALA A 110 8.41 -14.08 24.40
CA ALA A 110 7.91 -12.77 24.81
C ALA A 110 8.71 -12.18 26.00
N ALA A 111 9.28 -13.03 26.85
CA ALA A 111 10.11 -12.61 27.98
C ALA A 111 11.58 -12.31 27.60
N GLN A 112 12.00 -12.60 26.36
CA GLN A 112 13.34 -12.24 25.90
C GLN A 112 13.47 -10.73 25.72
N PRO A 113 14.67 -10.15 25.91
CA PRO A 113 14.90 -8.73 25.67
C PRO A 113 14.65 -8.37 24.19
N PRO A 114 14.18 -7.14 23.90
CA PRO A 114 14.02 -6.69 22.52
C PRO A 114 15.31 -6.81 21.73
N VAL A 115 15.20 -7.21 20.46
CA VAL A 115 16.36 -7.31 19.57
C VAL A 115 16.86 -5.91 19.26
N VAL A 116 18.07 -5.60 19.69
CA VAL A 116 18.81 -4.44 19.18
C VAL A 116 19.33 -4.87 17.80
N ASN A 117 18.63 -4.45 16.75
CA ASN A 117 19.00 -4.80 15.39
C ASN A 117 20.25 -4.00 15.01
N ALA A 118 21.44 -4.56 15.25
CA ALA A 118 22.71 -3.91 14.90
C ALA A 118 22.85 -3.67 13.39
N ALA A 119 22.17 -4.47 12.55
CA ALA A 119 22.12 -4.26 11.11
C ALA A 119 21.19 -3.10 10.70
N ALA A 120 20.42 -2.51 11.63
CA ALA A 120 19.60 -1.33 11.36
C ALA A 120 20.42 -0.15 10.82
N SER A 121 21.69 0.00 11.23
CA SER A 121 22.58 1.03 10.68
C SER A 121 22.96 0.78 9.22
N ASP A 122 22.93 -0.48 8.77
CA ASP A 122 23.27 -0.89 7.40
C ASP A 122 22.04 -0.91 6.48
N VAL A 123 20.82 -0.97 7.05
CA VAL A 123 19.57 -0.85 6.30
C VAL A 123 19.38 0.60 5.87
N LYS A 124 19.77 0.91 4.63
CA LYS A 124 19.43 2.20 4.01
C LYS A 124 17.93 2.31 3.84
N HIS A 125 17.28 3.12 4.67
CA HIS A 125 15.92 3.54 4.43
C HIS A 125 15.89 4.63 3.35
N SER A 126 15.20 4.35 2.24
CA SER A 126 14.82 5.36 1.26
C SER A 126 13.31 5.33 1.07
N SER A 127 12.66 6.50 1.20
CA SER A 127 11.27 6.68 0.78
C SER A 127 11.14 6.32 -0.69
N ALA A 128 10.12 5.52 -1.04
CA ALA A 128 9.82 5.19 -2.43
C ALA A 128 9.54 6.46 -3.26
N TYR A 129 8.91 7.46 -2.64
CA TYR A 129 8.64 8.75 -3.26
C TYR A 129 9.94 9.52 -3.55
N GLU A 130 10.84 9.65 -2.57
CA GLU A 130 12.12 10.36 -2.76
C GLU A 130 13.04 9.65 -3.76
N ALA A 131 13.06 8.32 -3.74
CA ALA A 131 13.76 7.52 -4.75
C ALA A 131 13.18 7.78 -6.15
N GLY A 132 11.84 7.81 -6.28
CA GLY A 132 11.14 8.14 -7.51
C GLY A 132 11.44 9.54 -8.02
N LYS A 133 11.42 10.54 -7.11
CA LYS A 133 11.74 11.94 -7.42
C LYS A 133 13.13 12.10 -8.00
N LYS A 134 14.12 11.42 -7.43
CA LYS A 134 15.50 11.45 -7.95
C LYS A 134 15.58 10.89 -9.36
N LEU A 135 14.91 9.76 -9.63
CA LEU A 135 14.88 9.14 -10.96
C LEU A 135 14.11 10.01 -11.98
N ALA A 136 13.02 10.64 -11.53
CA ALA A 136 12.13 11.46 -12.34
C ALA A 136 12.79 12.69 -12.96
N ALA A 137 13.91 13.16 -12.38
CA ALA A 137 14.66 14.30 -12.90
C ALA A 137 14.98 14.16 -14.40
N ALA A 138 15.39 12.96 -14.84
CA ALA A 138 15.68 12.68 -16.25
C ALA A 138 14.44 12.73 -17.16
N CYS A 139 13.24 12.50 -16.62
CA CYS A 139 11.99 12.49 -17.37
C CYS A 139 11.48 13.92 -17.65
N THR A 140 11.84 14.89 -16.79
CA THR A 140 11.33 16.27 -16.87
C THR A 140 11.73 17.01 -18.14
N GLN A 141 12.82 16.58 -18.81
CA GLN A 141 13.26 17.16 -20.07
C GLN A 141 12.19 17.07 -21.17
N CYS A 142 11.40 16.00 -21.17
CA CYS A 142 10.32 15.82 -22.14
C CYS A 142 8.94 15.99 -21.47
N HIS A 143 8.75 15.41 -20.29
CA HIS A 143 7.46 15.39 -19.60
C HIS A 143 7.18 16.65 -18.77
N GLY A 144 8.10 17.62 -18.76
CA GLY A 144 7.96 18.89 -18.04
C GLY A 144 8.22 18.78 -16.53
N ALA A 145 8.23 19.94 -15.86
CA ALA A 145 8.38 20.02 -14.42
C ALA A 145 7.24 19.23 -13.72
N ASP A 146 7.60 18.40 -12.75
CA ASP A 146 6.68 17.49 -12.05
C ASP A 146 5.87 16.54 -12.95
N GLY A 147 6.27 16.37 -14.21
CA GLY A 147 5.52 15.58 -15.18
C GLY A 147 4.33 16.33 -15.79
N ASN A 148 4.30 17.66 -15.71
CA ASN A 148 3.34 18.50 -16.41
C ASN A 148 3.91 18.96 -17.76
N SER A 149 3.64 18.18 -18.81
CA SER A 149 4.21 18.39 -20.13
C SER A 149 3.54 19.56 -20.85
N THR A 150 4.34 20.42 -21.48
CA THR A 150 3.89 21.46 -22.42
C THR A 150 4.33 21.17 -23.86
N VAL A 151 4.94 20.01 -24.10
CA VAL A 151 5.45 19.63 -25.42
C VAL A 151 4.34 18.91 -26.19
N PRO A 152 3.98 19.35 -27.43
CA PRO A 152 3.01 18.65 -28.27
C PRO A 152 3.37 17.18 -28.48
N GLY A 153 2.36 16.31 -28.40
CA GLY A 153 2.54 14.87 -28.54
C GLY A 153 3.24 14.19 -27.35
N THR A 154 3.64 14.92 -26.31
CA THR A 154 4.25 14.35 -25.10
C THR A 154 3.27 14.39 -23.94
N PRO A 155 2.94 13.24 -23.32
CA PRO A 155 1.92 13.21 -22.29
C PRO A 155 2.38 13.82 -20.96
N SER A 156 1.47 14.43 -20.23
CA SER A 156 1.62 14.70 -18.80
C SER A 156 1.50 13.41 -17.99
N LEU A 157 2.40 13.22 -17.04
CA LEU A 157 2.46 12.10 -16.09
C LEU A 157 1.86 12.46 -14.73
N ALA A 158 1.88 13.76 -14.38
CA ALA A 158 1.42 14.26 -13.09
C ALA A 158 -0.02 13.83 -12.79
N GLY A 159 -0.24 13.31 -11.59
CA GLY A 159 -1.57 12.95 -11.08
C GLY A 159 -2.21 11.74 -11.78
N GLN A 160 -1.49 11.05 -12.66
CA GLN A 160 -2.00 9.88 -13.35
C GLN A 160 -2.17 8.69 -12.39
N GLN A 161 -3.07 7.77 -12.74
CA GLN A 161 -3.37 6.60 -11.92
C GLN A 161 -2.13 5.72 -11.70
N PRO A 162 -1.84 5.31 -10.44
CA PRO A 162 -0.57 4.69 -10.09
C PRO A 162 -0.38 3.30 -10.71
N HIS A 163 -1.41 2.45 -10.75
CA HIS A 163 -1.27 1.13 -11.38
C HIS A 163 -1.15 1.26 -12.91
N TYR A 164 -1.87 2.21 -13.52
CA TYR A 164 -1.70 2.53 -14.93
C TYR A 164 -0.26 2.95 -15.23
N LEU A 165 0.33 3.85 -14.44
CA LEU A 165 1.70 4.30 -14.65
C LEU A 165 2.70 3.14 -14.54
N VAL A 166 2.55 2.27 -13.53
CA VAL A 166 3.39 1.07 -13.40
C VAL A 166 3.29 0.20 -14.66
N ALA A 167 2.06 -0.10 -15.11
CA ALA A 167 1.85 -0.93 -16.29
C ALA A 167 2.44 -0.27 -17.55
N ALA A 168 2.13 1.01 -17.79
CA ALA A 168 2.61 1.74 -18.97
C ALA A 168 4.15 1.84 -19.00
N ILE A 169 4.79 2.14 -17.87
CA ILE A 169 6.26 2.19 -17.77
C ILE A 169 6.85 0.81 -18.04
N GLN A 170 6.25 -0.27 -17.53
CA GLN A 170 6.68 -1.63 -17.82
C GLN A 170 6.52 -2.00 -19.29
N GLU A 171 5.41 -1.63 -19.94
CA GLU A 171 5.20 -1.85 -21.38
C GLU A 171 6.29 -1.16 -22.22
N TYR A 172 6.67 0.07 -21.87
CA TYR A 172 7.78 0.78 -22.52
C TYR A 172 9.13 0.11 -22.22
N HIS A 173 9.38 -0.26 -20.96
CA HIS A 173 10.59 -0.94 -20.54
C HIS A 173 10.76 -2.30 -21.24
N GLN A 174 9.67 -3.02 -21.53
CA GLN A 174 9.70 -4.32 -22.20
C GLN A 174 9.56 -4.22 -23.73
N ALA A 175 9.48 -2.99 -24.26
CA ALA A 175 9.24 -2.69 -25.68
C ALA A 175 7.89 -3.20 -26.24
N GLU A 176 6.94 -3.56 -25.38
CA GLU A 176 5.56 -3.89 -25.77
C GLU A 176 4.80 -2.66 -26.27
N ARG A 177 5.13 -1.49 -25.72
CA ARG A 177 4.72 -0.19 -26.23
C ARG A 177 5.91 0.48 -26.91
N ALA A 178 6.15 0.11 -28.17
CA ALA A 178 7.36 0.50 -28.90
C ALA A 178 7.54 2.03 -28.98
N THR A 179 8.55 2.56 -28.28
CA THR A 179 9.00 3.95 -28.36
C THR A 179 10.48 3.99 -28.00
N PRO A 180 11.40 4.12 -28.99
CA PRO A 180 12.84 3.99 -28.75
C PRO A 180 13.38 4.91 -27.65
N ALA A 181 12.91 6.17 -27.60
CA ALA A 181 13.30 7.12 -26.56
C ALA A 181 12.96 6.64 -25.15
N MET A 182 11.72 6.17 -24.93
CA MET A 182 11.26 5.66 -23.63
C MET A 182 11.97 4.36 -23.26
N LYS A 183 12.17 3.44 -24.22
CA LYS A 183 12.92 2.19 -23.99
C LYS A 183 14.37 2.47 -23.62
N GLY A 184 15.01 3.46 -24.25
CA GLY A 184 16.37 3.89 -23.95
C GLY A 184 16.50 4.46 -22.53
N ILE A 185 15.61 5.39 -22.14
CA ILE A 185 15.63 6.02 -20.81
C ILE A 185 15.35 4.99 -19.70
N LEU A 186 14.42 4.06 -19.93
CA LEU A 186 14.03 3.07 -18.92
C LEU A 186 14.93 1.82 -18.89
N GLY A 187 15.79 1.62 -19.90
CA GLY A 187 16.39 0.31 -20.20
C GLY A 187 17.20 -0.36 -19.09
N ASN A 188 17.74 0.42 -18.15
CA ASN A 188 18.52 -0.09 -17.02
C ASN A 188 17.77 -0.03 -15.68
N ALA A 189 16.51 0.41 -15.67
CA ALA A 189 15.75 0.56 -14.44
C ALA A 189 15.20 -0.79 -13.97
N SER A 190 15.45 -1.11 -12.69
CA SER A 190 14.86 -2.25 -12.02
C SER A 190 13.35 -2.07 -11.85
N LYS A 191 12.61 -3.18 -11.67
CA LYS A 191 11.16 -3.13 -11.40
C LYS A 191 10.80 -2.20 -10.23
N LEU A 192 11.64 -2.17 -9.19
CA LEU A 192 11.46 -1.31 -8.03
C LEU A 192 11.58 0.18 -8.40
N GLU A 193 12.55 0.53 -9.23
CA GLU A 193 12.74 1.90 -9.73
C GLU A 193 11.57 2.34 -10.63
N LEU A 194 11.03 1.44 -11.47
CA LEU A 194 9.83 1.72 -12.26
C LEU A 194 8.60 2.00 -11.37
N GLU A 195 8.42 1.24 -10.29
CA GLU A 195 7.35 1.46 -9.32
C GLU A 195 7.54 2.78 -8.54
N ASN A 196 8.79 3.13 -8.19
CA ASN A 196 9.11 4.42 -7.54
C ASN A 196 8.79 5.62 -8.45
N LEU A 197 9.14 5.54 -9.74
CA LEU A 197 8.80 6.56 -10.74
C LEU A 197 7.29 6.74 -10.88
N ALA A 198 6.55 5.64 -10.98
CA ALA A 198 5.09 5.67 -11.06
C ALA A 198 4.47 6.32 -9.82
N LEU A 199 4.95 5.97 -8.63
CA LEU A 199 4.51 6.55 -7.36
C LEU A 199 4.75 8.06 -7.32
N TYR A 200 5.95 8.51 -7.72
CA TYR A 200 6.29 9.93 -7.74
C TYR A 200 5.33 10.72 -8.62
N PHE A 201 5.18 10.35 -9.90
CA PHE A 201 4.33 11.10 -10.82
C PHE A 201 2.84 11.04 -10.46
N ALA A 202 2.36 9.91 -9.94
CA ALA A 202 0.98 9.80 -9.47
C ALA A 202 0.65 10.76 -8.32
N ALA A 203 1.64 11.10 -7.49
CA ALA A 203 1.49 12.04 -6.37
C ALA A 203 1.54 13.52 -6.78
N GLN A 204 1.98 13.83 -8.00
CA GLN A 204 2.10 15.23 -8.43
C GLN A 204 0.73 15.82 -8.77
N THR A 205 0.60 17.13 -8.61
CA THR A 205 -0.63 17.84 -8.98
C THR A 205 -0.64 18.07 -10.50
N PRO A 206 -1.68 17.58 -11.21
CA PRO A 206 -1.78 17.82 -12.63
C PRO A 206 -2.17 19.26 -12.92
N VAL A 207 -1.56 19.83 -13.95
CA VAL A 207 -1.86 21.16 -14.47
C VAL A 207 -2.51 21.01 -15.83
N LYS A 208 -3.63 21.71 -16.03
CA LYS A 208 -4.31 21.76 -17.32
C LYS A 208 -3.42 22.44 -18.36
N ARG A 209 -3.26 21.80 -19.51
CA ARG A 209 -2.54 22.37 -20.66
C ARG A 209 -3.34 23.53 -21.26
N THR A 210 -2.64 24.56 -21.71
CA THR A 210 -3.23 25.78 -22.29
C THR A 210 -3.21 25.81 -23.82
N ASP A 211 -2.96 24.65 -24.44
CA ASP A 211 -2.87 24.54 -25.90
C ASP A 211 -4.20 24.96 -26.55
N LYS A 212 -4.12 25.84 -27.56
CA LYS A 212 -5.32 26.35 -28.25
C LYS A 212 -5.79 25.47 -29.40
N ASN A 213 -4.94 24.55 -29.87
CA ASN A 213 -5.25 23.66 -30.98
C ASN A 213 -5.22 22.21 -30.50
N HIS A 214 -6.33 21.51 -30.70
CA HIS A 214 -6.48 20.11 -30.32
C HIS A 214 -6.71 19.18 -31.53
N GLY A 215 -6.61 19.70 -32.76
CA GLY A 215 -6.79 18.94 -34.00
C GLY A 215 -8.24 18.50 -34.32
N GLY A 216 -9.16 18.55 -33.36
CA GLY A 216 -10.58 18.17 -33.52
C GLY A 216 -11.57 19.17 -32.91
N ASN A 217 -12.86 18.81 -32.92
CA ASN A 217 -13.97 19.59 -32.37
C ASN A 217 -14.46 18.99 -31.04
N PRO A 218 -14.18 19.63 -29.88
CA PRO A 218 -14.60 19.14 -28.57
C PRO A 218 -16.12 18.91 -28.45
N LYS A 219 -16.95 19.74 -29.09
CA LYS A 219 -18.41 19.62 -29.03
C LYS A 219 -18.93 18.42 -29.81
N ALA A 220 -18.26 18.07 -30.92
CA ALA A 220 -18.57 16.87 -31.67
C ALA A 220 -18.06 15.61 -30.95
N GLY A 221 -16.95 15.74 -30.21
CA GLY A 221 -16.34 14.65 -29.45
C GLY A 221 -17.11 14.23 -28.21
N GLU A 222 -17.71 15.18 -27.49
CA GLU A 222 -18.46 14.94 -26.25
C GLU A 222 -19.43 13.75 -26.33
N PRO A 223 -20.40 13.70 -27.28
CA PRO A 223 -21.33 12.57 -27.36
C PRO A 223 -20.65 11.23 -27.67
N LEU A 224 -19.53 11.24 -28.39
CA LEU A 224 -18.77 10.02 -28.73
C LEU A 224 -18.06 9.43 -27.51
N THR A 225 -17.86 10.22 -26.44
CA THR A 225 -17.16 9.79 -25.22
C THR A 225 -18.03 9.01 -24.24
N ALA A 226 -19.34 8.88 -24.49
CA ALA A 226 -20.28 8.26 -23.55
C ALA A 226 -19.84 6.86 -23.09
N MET A 227 -19.35 6.04 -24.01
CA MET A 227 -18.85 4.68 -23.69
C MET A 227 -17.47 4.71 -23.02
N CYS A 228 -16.60 5.66 -23.40
CA CYS A 228 -15.27 5.83 -22.81
C CYS A 228 -15.37 6.25 -21.33
N GLY A 229 -16.36 7.08 -21.01
CA GLY A 229 -16.59 7.60 -19.68
C GLY A 229 -16.93 6.54 -18.62
N GLY A 230 -17.40 5.36 -19.02
CA GLY A 230 -17.68 4.25 -18.11
C GLY A 230 -16.43 3.73 -17.38
N CYS A 231 -15.25 3.87 -17.99
CA CYS A 231 -13.97 3.47 -17.38
C CYS A 231 -13.08 4.69 -17.08
N HIS A 232 -12.95 5.61 -18.04
CA HIS A 232 -12.08 6.77 -17.91
C HIS A 232 -12.70 7.93 -17.12
N GLY A 233 -13.97 7.79 -16.70
CA GLY A 233 -14.77 8.86 -16.10
C GLY A 233 -15.40 9.76 -17.17
N THR A 234 -16.59 10.28 -16.90
CA THR A 234 -17.36 11.10 -17.86
C THR A 234 -16.60 12.32 -18.36
N ARG A 235 -15.73 12.89 -17.52
CA ARG A 235 -14.83 14.00 -17.88
C ARG A 235 -13.36 13.58 -18.04
N GLY A 236 -13.09 12.29 -18.14
CA GLY A 236 -11.73 11.76 -18.31
C GLY A 236 -10.91 11.70 -17.01
N VAL A 237 -11.54 11.80 -15.86
CA VAL A 237 -10.91 11.55 -14.56
C VAL A 237 -11.36 10.18 -14.08
N SER A 238 -10.48 9.18 -14.18
CA SER A 238 -10.84 7.83 -13.75
C SER A 238 -10.79 7.71 -12.23
N ALA A 239 -11.68 6.90 -11.67
CA ALA A 239 -11.65 6.49 -10.26
C ALA A 239 -10.96 5.13 -10.06
N ASP A 240 -10.64 4.42 -11.15
CA ASP A 240 -9.99 3.12 -11.10
C ASP A 240 -8.47 3.28 -11.26
N ALA A 241 -7.68 2.69 -10.34
CA ALA A 241 -6.24 2.88 -10.31
C ALA A 241 -5.49 2.26 -11.51
N ALA A 242 -6.13 1.33 -12.25
CA ALA A 242 -5.56 0.70 -13.44
C ALA A 242 -5.98 1.40 -14.75
N THR A 243 -7.00 2.26 -14.70
CA THR A 243 -7.55 2.94 -15.88
C THR A 243 -7.00 4.37 -15.97
N PRO A 244 -6.38 4.79 -17.09
CA PRO A 244 -5.79 6.12 -17.14
C PRO A 244 -6.83 7.24 -17.14
N SER A 245 -6.52 8.33 -16.45
CA SER A 245 -7.18 9.63 -16.64
C SER A 245 -6.73 10.24 -17.97
N LEU A 246 -7.70 10.74 -18.73
CA LEU A 246 -7.55 11.38 -20.05
C LEU A 246 -7.72 12.90 -19.99
N ALA A 247 -8.33 13.42 -18.93
CA ALA A 247 -8.64 14.84 -18.75
C ALA A 247 -7.39 15.71 -18.83
N GLY A 248 -7.44 16.80 -19.59
CA GLY A 248 -6.37 17.79 -19.69
C GLY A 248 -5.09 17.27 -20.37
N GLN A 249 -5.13 16.08 -20.98
CA GLN A 249 -3.99 15.48 -21.65
C GLN A 249 -3.78 16.08 -23.05
N ASP A 250 -2.55 15.99 -23.56
CA ASP A 250 -2.22 16.43 -24.92
C ASP A 250 -3.04 15.68 -25.99
N ALA A 251 -3.70 16.44 -26.88
CA ALA A 251 -4.59 15.88 -27.89
C ALA A 251 -3.85 15.02 -28.92
N GLU A 252 -2.64 15.41 -29.35
CA GLU A 252 -1.85 14.62 -30.30
C GLU A 252 -1.43 13.28 -29.70
N TYR A 253 -1.05 13.28 -28.42
CA TYR A 253 -0.77 12.07 -27.68
C TYR A 253 -2.01 11.18 -27.58
N LEU A 254 -3.18 11.75 -27.23
CA LEU A 254 -4.43 11.00 -27.15
C LEU A 254 -4.81 10.38 -28.49
N ILE A 255 -4.71 11.13 -29.59
CA ILE A 255 -4.95 10.63 -30.96
C ILE A 255 -4.02 9.46 -31.27
N ARG A 256 -2.70 9.65 -31.11
CA ARG A 256 -1.70 8.62 -31.41
C ARG A 256 -1.87 7.39 -30.54
N SER A 257 -2.10 7.57 -29.24
CA SER A 257 -2.31 6.46 -28.30
C SER A 257 -3.60 5.70 -28.62
N THR A 258 -4.68 6.39 -28.96
CA THR A 258 -5.97 5.76 -29.30
C THR A 258 -5.85 4.94 -30.58
N LYS A 259 -5.27 5.52 -31.64
CA LYS A 259 -4.99 4.80 -32.90
C LYS A 259 -4.05 3.59 -32.68
N SER A 260 -3.08 3.70 -31.77
CA SER A 260 -2.13 2.61 -31.50
C SER A 260 -2.75 1.34 -30.92
N TYR A 261 -3.93 1.41 -30.28
CA TYR A 261 -4.64 0.22 -29.82
C TYR A 261 -5.13 -0.64 -31.00
N ARG A 262 -5.28 -0.08 -32.20
CA ARG A 262 -5.64 -0.85 -33.40
C ARG A 262 -4.51 -1.79 -33.88
N THR A 263 -3.27 -1.57 -33.45
CA THR A 263 -2.09 -2.25 -34.01
C THR A 263 -1.07 -2.68 -32.96
N ILE A 264 -0.53 -1.74 -32.19
CA ILE A 264 0.65 -1.94 -31.32
C ILE A 264 0.21 -2.31 -29.90
N ARG A 265 -0.69 -1.53 -29.30
CA ARG A 265 -1.04 -1.69 -27.88
C ARG A 265 -2.03 -2.83 -27.70
N LYS A 266 -1.58 -3.86 -26.99
CA LYS A 266 -2.38 -5.06 -26.71
C LYS A 266 -3.24 -4.85 -25.47
N ASN A 267 -4.46 -4.37 -25.67
CA ASN A 267 -5.49 -4.32 -24.63
C ASN A 267 -6.85 -4.63 -25.26
N TRP A 268 -7.38 -5.82 -24.99
CA TRP A 268 -8.61 -6.33 -25.61
C TRP A 268 -9.82 -5.41 -25.38
N GLY A 269 -9.94 -4.84 -24.18
CA GLY A 269 -10.99 -3.89 -23.85
C GLY A 269 -10.94 -2.68 -24.76
N MET A 270 -9.82 -1.96 -24.75
CA MET A 270 -9.63 -0.77 -25.57
C MET A 270 -9.73 -1.06 -27.07
N GLN A 271 -9.15 -2.17 -27.55
CA GLN A 271 -9.20 -2.60 -28.95
C GLN A 271 -10.63 -2.67 -29.47
N ARG A 272 -11.54 -3.30 -28.70
CA ARG A 272 -12.95 -3.43 -29.08
C ARG A 272 -13.62 -2.06 -29.25
N TYR A 273 -13.33 -1.10 -28.37
CA TYR A 273 -13.98 0.21 -28.41
C TYR A 273 -13.42 1.13 -29.51
N VAL A 274 -12.14 1.00 -29.88
CA VAL A 274 -11.52 1.90 -30.89
C VAL A 274 -11.57 1.39 -32.32
N ALA A 275 -11.90 0.10 -32.53
CA ALA A 275 -11.86 -0.54 -33.85
C ALA A 275 -12.83 0.09 -34.86
N GLY A 276 -14.01 0.51 -34.41
CA GLY A 276 -15.06 1.09 -35.26
C GLY A 276 -15.01 2.60 -35.45
N LEU A 277 -14.13 3.31 -34.73
CA LEU A 277 -14.04 4.76 -34.82
C LEU A 277 -13.34 5.18 -36.11
N SER A 278 -13.83 6.22 -36.78
CA SER A 278 -13.07 6.94 -37.81
C SER A 278 -11.95 7.77 -37.19
N ASP A 279 -10.99 8.18 -38.01
CA ASP A 279 -9.89 9.03 -37.55
C ASP A 279 -10.39 10.41 -37.07
N LYS A 280 -11.42 10.94 -37.72
CA LYS A 280 -12.07 12.20 -37.31
C LYS A 280 -12.78 12.10 -35.96
N GLU A 281 -13.44 10.98 -35.70
CA GLU A 281 -14.05 10.73 -34.38
C GLU A 281 -12.99 10.61 -33.29
N VAL A 282 -11.85 9.98 -33.58
CA VAL A 282 -10.71 9.93 -32.62
C VAL A 282 -10.16 11.33 -32.34
N GLU A 283 -10.03 12.18 -33.35
CA GLU A 283 -9.61 13.58 -33.19
C GLU A 283 -10.60 14.38 -32.34
N ASP A 284 -11.91 14.22 -32.57
CA ASP A 284 -12.95 14.91 -31.80
C ASP A 284 -12.98 14.44 -30.34
N ILE A 285 -12.88 13.14 -30.08
CA ILE A 285 -12.79 12.57 -28.72
C ILE A 285 -11.56 13.10 -27.98
N ALA A 286 -10.40 13.10 -28.64
CA ALA A 286 -9.16 13.62 -28.06
C ALA A 286 -9.27 15.12 -27.74
N ALA A 287 -9.86 15.90 -28.64
CA ALA A 287 -10.11 17.32 -28.42
C ALA A 287 -11.05 17.56 -27.25
N PHE A 288 -12.10 16.74 -27.08
CA PHE A 288 -12.96 16.82 -25.90
C PHE A 288 -12.18 16.60 -24.61
N TYR A 289 -11.44 15.50 -24.47
CA TYR A 289 -10.73 15.19 -23.24
C TYR A 289 -9.59 16.17 -22.92
N ALA A 290 -8.91 16.70 -23.94
CA ALA A 290 -7.88 17.72 -23.79
C ALA A 290 -8.41 19.02 -23.14
N THR A 291 -9.69 19.35 -23.33
CA THR A 291 -10.32 20.53 -22.72
C THR A 291 -10.80 20.33 -21.28
N GLN A 292 -10.84 19.08 -20.80
CA GLN A 292 -11.35 18.78 -19.46
C GLN A 292 -10.36 19.17 -18.37
N GLU A 293 -10.88 19.40 -17.16
CA GLU A 293 -10.04 19.70 -15.98
C GLU A 293 -9.42 18.42 -15.43
N PRO A 294 -8.07 18.31 -15.40
CA PRO A 294 -7.42 17.16 -14.81
C PRO A 294 -7.57 17.17 -13.29
N ARG A 295 -7.52 16.00 -12.70
CA ARG A 295 -7.51 15.81 -11.25
C ARG A 295 -6.56 14.67 -10.91
N ALA A 296 -5.80 14.85 -9.84
CA ALA A 296 -4.91 13.82 -9.34
C ALA A 296 -5.69 12.57 -8.93
N ALA A 297 -5.03 11.41 -9.04
CA ALA A 297 -5.45 10.20 -8.35
C ALA A 297 -5.65 10.47 -6.83
N ASP A 298 -6.46 9.65 -6.17
CA ASP A 298 -6.67 9.75 -4.72
C ASP A 298 -5.33 9.73 -3.96
N LYS A 299 -5.32 10.34 -2.76
CA LYS A 299 -4.10 10.64 -1.96
C LYS A 299 -3.03 9.53 -2.05
N VAL A 300 -2.03 9.79 -2.88
CA VAL A 300 -0.84 8.95 -3.00
C VAL A 300 0.09 9.26 -1.83
N PRO A 301 0.49 8.27 -1.02
CA PRO A 301 1.37 8.50 0.11
C PRO A 301 2.76 8.96 -0.36
N THR A 302 3.26 10.05 0.23
CA THR A 302 4.55 10.68 -0.16
C THR A 302 5.66 10.46 0.85
N SER A 303 5.34 9.99 2.06
CA SER A 303 6.33 9.63 3.09
C SER A 303 6.06 8.25 3.66
N THR A 304 7.14 7.59 4.11
CA THR A 304 7.04 6.28 4.76
C THR A 304 6.48 6.41 6.17
N GLU A 305 6.68 7.53 6.83
CA GLU A 305 6.12 7.88 8.12
C GLU A 305 4.59 7.93 8.07
N GLU A 306 4.00 8.64 7.10
CA GLU A 306 2.54 8.71 6.92
C GLU A 306 1.93 7.31 6.67
N LEU A 307 2.63 6.49 5.89
CA LEU A 307 2.24 5.10 5.66
C LEU A 307 2.32 4.30 6.97
N ALA A 308 3.41 4.44 7.72
CA ALA A 308 3.64 3.73 8.96
C ALA A 308 2.63 4.11 10.05
N GLU A 309 2.23 5.38 10.16
CA GLU A 309 1.20 5.83 11.11
C GLU A 309 -0.11 5.03 11.00
N LYS A 310 -0.53 4.71 9.77
CA LYS A 310 -1.74 3.90 9.54
C LYS A 310 -1.61 2.50 10.12
N CYS A 311 -0.42 1.90 10.03
CA CYS A 311 -0.09 0.59 10.59
C CYS A 311 0.08 0.66 12.12
N ASN A 312 0.72 1.72 12.63
CA ASN A 312 1.02 1.91 14.06
C ASN A 312 -0.24 1.90 14.94
N ARG A 313 -1.40 2.31 14.39
CA ARG A 313 -2.71 2.20 15.06
C ARG A 313 -3.02 0.81 15.61
N CYS A 314 -2.48 -0.25 15.02
CA CYS A 314 -2.63 -1.62 15.52
C CYS A 314 -1.30 -2.21 16.03
N HIS A 315 -0.19 -1.83 15.42
CA HIS A 315 1.10 -2.51 15.62
C HIS A 315 1.97 -1.90 16.73
N ASP A 316 1.73 -0.64 17.14
CA ASP A 316 2.51 0.04 18.19
C ASP A 316 1.89 -0.05 19.59
N HIS A 317 0.60 -0.43 19.69
CA HIS A 317 -0.12 -0.52 20.97
C HIS A 317 -0.74 -1.90 21.17
N GLU A 318 -0.77 -2.35 22.42
CA GLU A 318 -1.45 -3.59 22.78
C GLU A 318 -2.96 -3.45 22.53
N ASN A 319 -3.54 -4.39 21.77
CA ASN A 319 -4.97 -4.47 21.52
C ASN A 319 -5.47 -5.86 21.96
N PRO A 320 -6.25 -5.96 23.04
CA PRO A 320 -6.77 -7.24 23.52
C PRO A 320 -7.62 -8.00 22.48
N GLY A 321 -8.30 -7.29 21.57
CA GLY A 321 -9.13 -7.87 20.52
C GLY A 321 -8.39 -8.24 19.23
N MET A 322 -7.08 -7.98 19.15
CA MET A 322 -6.29 -8.27 17.95
C MET A 322 -4.88 -8.76 18.28
N ALA A 323 -4.53 -9.94 17.78
CA ALA A 323 -3.16 -10.44 17.79
C ALA A 323 -2.29 -9.74 16.73
N ALA A 324 -2.13 -8.41 16.83
CA ALA A 324 -1.25 -7.65 15.94
C ALA A 324 0.20 -7.75 16.43
N PRO A 325 1.18 -8.12 15.58
CA PRO A 325 2.59 -8.18 15.97
C PRO A 325 3.22 -6.80 16.17
N LYS A 326 4.26 -6.73 17.00
CA LYS A 326 5.24 -5.64 16.99
C LYS A 326 6.07 -5.74 15.69
N MET A 327 6.19 -4.62 14.98
CA MET A 327 6.94 -4.54 13.71
C MET A 327 8.28 -3.79 13.84
N ARG A 328 8.39 -2.85 14.78
CA ARG A 328 9.62 -2.08 14.98
C ARG A 328 10.79 -2.99 15.37
N GLY A 329 11.93 -2.79 14.73
CA GLY A 329 13.15 -3.58 14.92
C GLY A 329 13.09 -4.99 14.35
N GLN A 330 12.02 -5.37 13.66
CA GLN A 330 11.88 -6.69 13.02
C GLN A 330 12.79 -6.81 11.79
N ASP A 331 13.15 -8.05 11.41
CA ASP A 331 13.90 -8.33 10.20
C ASP A 331 13.20 -7.78 8.94
N LYS A 332 13.96 -7.04 8.12
CA LYS A 332 13.44 -6.37 6.92
C LYS A 332 12.86 -7.40 5.94
N ASP A 333 13.60 -8.45 5.63
CA ASP A 333 13.22 -9.42 4.60
C ASP A 333 12.00 -10.21 5.03
N TYR A 334 11.87 -10.49 6.33
CA TYR A 334 10.66 -11.07 6.91
C TYR A 334 9.45 -10.14 6.74
N LEU A 335 9.60 -8.85 7.03
CA LEU A 335 8.51 -7.88 6.85
C LEU A 335 8.08 -7.78 5.38
N VAL A 336 9.03 -7.73 4.45
CA VAL A 336 8.76 -7.73 3.00
C VAL A 336 7.99 -8.99 2.61
N MET A 337 8.48 -10.16 3.00
CA MET A 337 7.84 -11.45 2.72
C MET A 337 6.41 -11.49 3.29
N ALA A 338 6.23 -11.09 4.55
CA ALA A 338 4.95 -11.14 5.24
C ALA A 338 3.92 -10.18 4.62
N LEU A 339 4.31 -8.93 4.35
CA LEU A 339 3.43 -7.93 3.73
C LEU A 339 3.01 -8.34 2.31
N ARG A 340 3.94 -8.86 1.51
CA ARG A 340 3.61 -9.42 0.18
C ARG A 340 2.67 -10.62 0.30
N ALA A 341 2.89 -11.52 1.26
CA ALA A 341 2.02 -12.67 1.45
C ALA A 341 0.58 -12.27 1.84
N TYR A 342 0.40 -11.23 2.66
CA TYR A 342 -0.93 -10.69 2.97
C TYR A 342 -1.58 -10.02 1.75
N ARG A 343 -0.83 -9.19 1.02
CA ARG A 343 -1.30 -8.52 -0.19
C ARG A 343 -1.77 -9.53 -1.23
N ASP A 344 -0.96 -10.57 -1.45
CA ASP A 344 -1.18 -11.58 -2.49
C ASP A 344 -2.15 -12.70 -2.04
N GLY A 345 -2.72 -12.61 -0.83
CA GLY A 345 -3.65 -13.61 -0.29
C GLY A 345 -3.02 -14.96 0.05
N LYS A 346 -1.68 -15.05 0.10
CA LYS A 346 -0.94 -16.26 0.48
C LYS A 346 -0.88 -16.49 1.99
N ARG A 347 -1.22 -15.45 2.76
CA ARG A 347 -1.35 -15.47 4.22
C ARG A 347 -2.71 -14.91 4.61
N GLU A 348 -3.50 -15.73 5.29
CA GLU A 348 -4.88 -15.40 5.67
C GLU A 348 -4.94 -14.24 6.67
N SER A 349 -5.64 -13.17 6.29
CA SER A 349 -6.15 -12.11 7.17
C SER A 349 -6.90 -11.09 6.31
N SER A 350 -8.22 -10.99 6.45
CA SER A 350 -9.02 -10.01 5.71
C SER A 350 -8.62 -8.56 6.02
N THR A 351 -8.23 -8.29 7.27
CA THR A 351 -7.75 -6.97 7.69
C THR A 351 -6.40 -6.65 7.05
N MET A 352 -5.40 -7.53 7.17
CA MET A 352 -4.08 -7.24 6.60
C MET A 352 -4.06 -7.28 5.08
N HIS A 353 -4.88 -8.12 4.44
CA HIS A 353 -5.07 -8.09 2.99
C HIS A 353 -5.56 -6.70 2.54
N ARG A 354 -6.63 -6.17 3.16
CA ARG A 354 -7.13 -4.81 2.84
C ARG A 354 -6.10 -3.71 3.12
N MET A 355 -5.31 -3.84 4.19
CA MET A 355 -4.29 -2.85 4.53
C MET A 355 -3.11 -2.85 3.55
N SER A 356 -2.77 -4.01 2.98
CA SER A 356 -1.60 -4.18 2.11
C SER A 356 -1.93 -4.20 0.62
N SER A 357 -3.19 -4.47 0.25
CA SER A 357 -3.66 -4.49 -1.14
C SER A 357 -3.33 -3.22 -1.96
N PRO A 358 -3.34 -2.00 -1.39
CA PRO A 358 -3.02 -0.80 -2.15
C PRO A 358 -1.50 -0.58 -2.35
N TYR A 359 -0.64 -1.42 -1.75
CA TYR A 359 0.80 -1.16 -1.68
C TYR A 359 1.60 -1.92 -2.73
N SER A 360 2.34 -1.16 -3.54
CA SER A 360 3.34 -1.69 -4.48
C SER A 360 4.52 -2.36 -3.76
N ASN A 361 5.38 -3.05 -4.49
CA ASN A 361 6.59 -3.62 -3.90
C ASN A 361 7.51 -2.51 -3.38
N ALA A 362 7.58 -1.38 -4.08
CA ALA A 362 8.25 -0.17 -3.63
C ALA A 362 7.80 0.31 -2.25
N ILE A 363 6.49 0.43 -2.05
CA ILE A 363 5.93 0.85 -0.77
C ILE A 363 6.24 -0.18 0.33
N ILE A 364 6.07 -1.48 0.03
CA ILE A 364 6.34 -2.56 1.00
C ILE A 364 7.81 -2.59 1.42
N GLU A 365 8.74 -2.48 0.47
CA GLU A 365 10.19 -2.42 0.75
C GLU A 365 10.54 -1.21 1.60
N SER A 366 9.96 -0.04 1.30
CA SER A 366 10.20 1.19 2.05
C SER A 366 9.70 1.08 3.49
N LEU A 367 8.47 0.56 3.68
CA LEU A 367 7.89 0.28 5.00
C LEU A 367 8.72 -0.73 5.80
N ALA A 368 9.09 -1.85 5.18
CA ALA A 368 9.89 -2.89 5.83
C ALA A 368 11.26 -2.35 6.28
N ALA A 369 11.94 -1.60 5.40
CA ALA A 369 13.21 -0.96 5.74
C ALA A 369 13.02 0.04 6.89
N TRP A 370 11.97 0.86 6.86
CA TRP A 370 11.68 1.81 7.93
C TRP A 370 11.50 1.11 9.27
N TYR A 371 10.61 0.12 9.36
CA TYR A 371 10.37 -0.63 10.60
C TYR A 371 11.61 -1.35 11.12
N ALA A 372 12.43 -1.93 10.24
CA ALA A 372 13.67 -2.59 10.61
C ALA A 372 14.67 -1.63 11.27
N THR A 373 14.65 -0.35 10.87
CA THR A 373 15.50 0.71 11.49
C THR A 373 14.93 1.30 12.77
N GLN A 374 13.65 1.10 13.06
CA GLN A 374 13.05 1.63 14.28
C GLN A 374 13.50 0.82 15.51
N PRO A 375 13.69 1.46 16.67
CA PRO A 375 13.96 0.75 17.91
C PRO A 375 12.85 -0.25 18.24
N ALA A 376 13.24 -1.50 18.52
CA ALA A 376 12.32 -2.50 19.05
C ALA A 376 11.73 -2.02 20.37
N LYS A 377 10.42 -2.20 20.55
CA LYS A 377 9.66 -1.81 21.75
C LYS A 377 8.95 -3.01 22.34
#